data_AF-G3SAH1-F1
#
_entry.id   AF-G3SAH1-F1
#
_cell.length_a   1.000
_cell.length_b   1.000
_cell.length_c   1.000
_cell.angle_alpha   90.00
_cell.angle_beta   90.00
_cell.angle_gamma   90.00
#
_symmetry.space_group_name_H-M   'P 1'
#
loop_
_entity.id
_entity.type
_entity.pdbx_description
1 polymer ?
#
loop_
_entity_poly.entity_id
_entity_poly.type
_entity_poly.pdbx_seq_one_letter_code
_entity_poly.pdbx_strand_id
1 'polypeptide(L)'
;MAADQHGCPLLACPHSSSCRLFFPEDPVKIVRAQGQYMYDEQGAEYIDCISNVAHVGHCHPLVVRAAHEQNQVLNTNSRYLHDNIVDYAQRLSETLPEQLCVFYFLNSGWGNSSSKKET
;
A
#
# COMPACT_ATOMS: atom_id res chain seq x y z
N MET A 1 -10.70 -40.87 -10.14
CA MET A 1 -9.33 -40.40 -9.81
C MET A 1 -9.12 -39.05 -10.48
N ALA A 2 -9.13 -37.99 -9.69
CA ALA A 2 -8.34 -36.78 -9.87
C ALA A 2 -8.43 -36.07 -8.50
N ALA A 3 -7.37 -36.24 -7.71
CA ALA A 3 -7.24 -35.55 -6.43
C ALA A 3 -6.90 -34.09 -6.73
N ASP A 4 -7.71 -33.16 -6.24
CA ASP A 4 -7.28 -31.79 -6.08
C ASP A 4 -6.41 -31.75 -4.82
N GLN A 5 -5.12 -31.51 -5.01
CA GLN A 5 -4.06 -31.81 -4.02
C GLN A 5 -3.74 -30.63 -3.11
N HIS A 6 -4.49 -29.52 -3.19
CA HIS A 6 -4.21 -28.33 -2.40
C HIS A 6 -5.49 -27.82 -1.72
N GLY A 7 -5.92 -28.55 -0.69
CA GLY A 7 -6.98 -28.11 0.22
C GLY A 7 -6.58 -26.87 1.02
N CYS A 8 -6.71 -25.68 0.43
CA CYS A 8 -6.64 -24.40 1.13
C CYS A 8 -8.07 -23.92 1.45
N PRO A 9 -8.59 -24.09 2.68
CA PRO A 9 -9.98 -23.79 3.01
C PRO A 9 -10.29 -22.29 3.18
N LEU A 10 -9.31 -21.41 2.98
CA LEU A 10 -9.34 -20.04 3.50
C LEU A 10 -9.75 -18.96 2.50
N LEU A 11 -9.96 -19.27 1.22
CA LEU A 11 -10.28 -18.24 0.20
C LEU A 11 -11.54 -18.50 -0.63
N ALA A 12 -12.09 -19.72 -0.62
CA ALA A 12 -13.36 -20.01 -1.27
C ALA A 12 -14.51 -19.77 -0.29
N CYS A 13 -14.96 -18.52 -0.14
CA CYS A 13 -16.26 -18.26 0.48
C CYS A 13 -17.35 -18.76 -0.49
N PRO A 14 -18.04 -19.88 -0.24
CA PRO A 14 -18.78 -20.56 -1.31
C PRO A 14 -20.09 -19.86 -1.71
N HIS A 15 -20.46 -18.74 -1.05
CA HIS A 15 -21.82 -18.21 -1.09
C HIS A 15 -21.97 -16.68 -1.16
N SER A 16 -20.91 -15.90 -1.42
CA SER A 16 -21.08 -14.44 -1.57
C SER A 16 -20.44 -13.88 -2.83
N SER A 17 -21.26 -13.38 -3.75
CA SER A 17 -20.87 -12.61 -4.94
C SER A 17 -20.10 -11.32 -4.63
N SER A 18 -19.93 -10.97 -3.35
CA SER A 18 -19.23 -9.80 -2.85
C SER A 18 -17.71 -9.94 -2.75
N CYS A 19 -17.16 -11.15 -2.68
CA CYS A 19 -15.71 -11.37 -2.59
C CYS A 19 -15.21 -12.16 -3.80
N ARG A 20 -14.85 -11.43 -4.88
CA ARG A 20 -14.24 -12.03 -6.06
C ARG A 20 -12.72 -11.86 -6.02
N LEU A 21 -12.00 -12.95 -6.24
CA LEU A 21 -10.56 -12.92 -6.42
C LEU A 21 -10.20 -12.32 -7.78
N PHE A 22 -9.05 -11.66 -7.85
CA PHE A 22 -8.52 -11.13 -9.10
C PHE A 22 -8.07 -12.26 -10.05
N PHE A 23 -7.53 -13.34 -9.49
CA PHE A 23 -7.17 -14.57 -10.21
C PHE A 23 -8.07 -15.73 -9.72
N PRO A 24 -9.24 -15.93 -10.34
CA PRO A 24 -10.23 -16.90 -9.85
C PRO A 24 -9.89 -18.37 -10.19
N GLU A 25 -9.20 -18.62 -11.31
CA GLU A 25 -8.89 -19.97 -11.79
C GLU A 25 -7.69 -20.60 -11.05
N ASP A 26 -6.65 -19.80 -10.82
CA ASP A 26 -5.43 -20.23 -10.13
C ASP A 26 -5.04 -19.16 -9.09
N PRO A 27 -5.63 -19.21 -7.89
CA PRO A 27 -5.42 -18.19 -6.88
C PRO A 27 -4.05 -18.35 -6.23
N VAL A 28 -3.13 -17.42 -6.51
CA VAL A 28 -1.83 -17.37 -5.85
C VAL A 28 -1.98 -16.74 -4.46
N LYS A 29 -1.74 -17.53 -3.41
CA LYS A 29 -1.80 -17.08 -2.02
C LYS A 29 -0.43 -16.62 -1.53
N ILE A 30 -0.17 -15.32 -1.62
CA ILE A 30 1.05 -14.69 -1.11
C ILE A 30 0.97 -14.53 0.42
N VAL A 31 2.01 -14.98 1.14
CA VAL A 31 2.11 -14.92 2.61
C VAL A 31 3.25 -14.05 3.13
N ARG A 32 4.26 -13.76 2.29
CA ARG A 32 5.39 -12.91 2.64
C ARG A 32 5.84 -12.11 1.43
N ALA A 33 6.42 -10.93 1.65
CA ALA A 33 7.07 -10.15 0.60
C ALA A 33 8.29 -9.43 1.16
N GLN A 34 9.32 -9.23 0.32
CA GLN A 34 10.52 -8.47 0.67
C GLN A 34 11.21 -7.97 -0.60
N GLY A 35 11.54 -6.68 -0.65
CA GLY A 35 12.15 -6.08 -1.83
C GLY A 35 11.22 -6.21 -3.05
N GLN A 36 11.73 -6.68 -4.18
CA GLN A 36 10.94 -6.90 -5.38
C GLN A 36 10.20 -8.26 -5.40
N TYR A 37 10.27 -9.05 -4.34
CA TYR A 37 9.77 -10.42 -4.32
C TYR A 37 8.59 -10.64 -3.39
N MET A 38 7.71 -11.55 -3.81
CA MET A 38 6.61 -12.12 -3.04
C MET A 38 6.80 -13.64 -2.93
N TYR A 39 6.28 -14.23 -1.85
CA TYR A 39 6.40 -15.64 -1.56
C TYR A 39 5.04 -16.24 -1.21
N ASP A 40 4.70 -17.35 -1.83
CA ASP A 40 3.49 -18.10 -1.49
C ASP A 40 3.67 -18.96 -0.23
N GLU A 41 2.58 -19.62 0.18
CA GLU A 41 2.58 -20.55 1.33
C GLU A 41 3.42 -21.82 1.12
N GLN A 42 3.78 -22.16 -0.12
CA GLN A 42 4.70 -23.25 -0.44
C GLN A 42 6.17 -22.78 -0.50
N GLY A 43 6.42 -21.48 -0.38
CA GLY A 43 7.74 -20.85 -0.43
C GLY A 43 8.23 -20.52 -1.84
N ALA A 44 7.40 -20.65 -2.88
CA ALA A 44 7.76 -20.25 -4.23
C ALA A 44 7.93 -18.72 -4.30
N GLU A 45 8.98 -18.28 -4.99
CA GLU A 45 9.33 -16.87 -5.14
C GLU A 45 8.76 -16.31 -6.46
N TYR A 46 8.13 -15.15 -6.35
CA TYR A 46 7.54 -14.41 -7.48
C TYR A 46 8.14 -13.01 -7.52
N ILE A 47 8.54 -12.55 -8.70
CA ILE A 47 8.87 -11.14 -8.91
C ILE A 47 7.58 -10.33 -9.04
N ASP A 48 7.47 -9.26 -8.26
CA ASP A 48 6.29 -8.40 -8.29
C ASP A 48 6.41 -7.37 -9.42
N CYS A 49 5.70 -7.63 -10.51
CA CYS A 49 5.59 -6.74 -11.67
C CYS A 49 4.23 -6.02 -11.74
N ILE A 50 3.36 -6.19 -10.74
CA ILE A 50 1.96 -5.75 -10.80
C ILE A 50 1.69 -4.63 -9.79
N SER A 51 2.30 -4.67 -8.60
CA SER A 51 2.08 -3.66 -7.58
C SER A 51 2.63 -2.31 -8.00
N ASN A 52 1.80 -1.27 -7.85
CA ASN A 52 2.17 0.12 -8.13
C ASN A 52 2.56 0.90 -6.86
N VAL A 53 2.47 0.29 -5.67
CA VAL A 53 2.62 1.01 -4.39
C VAL A 53 4.04 0.88 -3.82
N ALA A 54 4.65 -0.30 -3.93
CA ALA A 54 5.89 -0.64 -3.26
C ALA A 54 7.15 -0.21 -4.04
N HIS A 55 7.28 1.09 -4.35
CA HIS A 55 8.39 1.61 -5.18
C HIS A 55 9.78 1.33 -4.61
N VAL A 56 9.93 1.28 -3.28
CA VAL A 56 11.19 0.95 -2.60
C VAL A 56 11.28 -0.54 -2.22
N GLY A 57 10.41 -1.36 -2.80
CA GLY A 57 10.24 -2.77 -2.46
C GLY A 57 9.37 -2.99 -1.22
N HIS A 58 8.82 -4.20 -1.14
CA HIS A 58 8.01 -4.67 -0.03
C HIS A 58 8.80 -4.71 1.27
N CYS A 59 8.14 -4.30 2.36
CA CYS A 59 8.67 -4.39 3.72
C CYS A 59 10.08 -3.78 3.88
N HIS A 60 10.36 -2.66 3.20
CA HIS A 60 11.66 -2.01 3.26
C HIS A 60 12.03 -1.63 4.71
N PRO A 61 13.17 -2.10 5.27
CA PRO A 61 13.48 -1.98 6.71
C PRO A 61 13.42 -0.55 7.25
N LEU A 62 13.89 0.43 6.48
CA LEU A 62 13.85 1.84 6.88
C LEU A 62 12.43 2.39 6.99
N VAL A 63 11.53 1.98 6.09
CA VAL A 63 10.13 2.43 6.07
C VAL A 63 9.36 1.80 7.21
N VAL A 64 9.53 0.47 7.39
CA VAL A 64 8.88 -0.28 8.47
C VAL A 64 9.31 0.27 9.83
N ARG A 65 10.60 0.54 10.02
CA ARG A 65 11.12 1.11 11.26
C ARG A 65 10.53 2.49 11.55
N ALA A 66 10.58 3.42 10.59
CA ALA A 66 10.06 4.77 10.78
C ALA A 66 8.55 4.76 11.07
N ALA A 67 7.77 3.93 10.37
CA ALA A 67 6.34 3.78 10.61
C ALA A 67 6.06 3.17 11.99
N HIS A 68 6.83 2.16 12.40
CA HIS A 68 6.68 1.53 13.72
C HIS A 68 6.99 2.52 14.85
N GLU A 69 8.12 3.22 14.77
CA GLU A 69 8.54 4.24 15.74
C GLU A 69 7.47 5.32 15.90
N GLN A 70 6.97 5.87 14.79
CA GLN A 70 5.91 6.88 14.84
C GLN A 70 4.60 6.34 15.43
N ASN A 71 4.21 5.10 15.08
CA ASN A 71 2.99 4.47 15.61
C ASN A 71 3.03 4.22 17.13
N GLN A 72 4.21 4.08 17.73
CA GLN A 72 4.35 3.99 19.18
C GLN A 72 4.16 5.36 19.88
N VAL A 73 4.32 6.46 19.14
CA VAL A 73 4.21 7.83 19.66
C VAL A 73 2.82 8.39 19.41
N LEU A 74 2.37 8.39 18.15
CA LEU A 74 1.15 9.06 17.72
C LEU A 74 0.63 8.54 16.38
N ASN A 75 -0.65 8.18 16.34
CA ASN A 75 -1.43 7.91 15.13
C ASN A 75 -2.69 8.78 15.14
N THR A 76 -2.68 9.89 14.41
CA THR A 76 -3.78 10.85 14.37
C THR A 76 -3.97 11.42 12.97
N ASN A 77 -5.13 12.03 12.72
CA ASN A 77 -5.39 12.76 11.48
C ASN A 77 -4.83 14.19 11.55
N SER A 78 -4.81 14.89 10.41
CA SER A 78 -4.26 16.24 10.25
C SER A 78 -5.03 17.35 10.98
N ARG A 79 -6.06 17.04 11.80
CA ARG A 79 -6.75 18.03 12.64
C ARG A 79 -5.88 18.49 13.82
N TYR A 80 -4.93 17.65 14.25
CA TYR A 80 -4.01 17.97 15.33
C TYR A 80 -2.63 18.30 14.76
N LEU A 81 -1.96 19.28 15.40
CA LEU A 81 -0.63 19.69 14.99
C LEU A 81 0.42 18.65 15.41
N HIS A 82 1.35 18.36 14.49
CA HIS A 82 2.53 17.55 14.74
C HIS A 82 3.63 17.94 13.74
N ASP A 83 4.90 17.87 14.15
CA ASP A 83 6.01 18.42 13.35
C ASP A 83 6.26 17.64 12.05
N ASN A 84 5.99 16.32 12.03
CA ASN A 84 6.25 15.47 10.87
C ASN A 84 5.63 15.98 9.56
N ILE A 85 4.46 16.62 9.59
CA ILE A 85 3.81 17.13 8.38
C ILE A 85 4.48 18.41 7.86
N VAL A 86 5.02 19.22 8.77
CA VAL A 86 5.74 20.46 8.46
C VAL A 86 7.12 20.12 7.89
N ASP A 87 7.85 19.23 8.57
CA ASP A 87 9.16 18.75 8.12
C ASP A 87 9.06 18.07 6.75
N TYR A 88 8.00 17.29 6.51
CA TYR A 88 7.77 16.67 5.23
C TYR A 88 7.44 17.69 4.13
N ALA A 89 6.61 18.70 4.40
CA ALA A 89 6.30 19.76 3.45
C ALA A 89 7.55 20.56 3.07
N GLN A 90 8.42 20.87 4.03
CA GLN A 90 9.67 21.56 3.78
C GLN A 90 10.61 20.71 2.90
N ARG A 91 10.80 19.43 3.23
CA ARG A 91 11.65 18.54 2.42
C ARG A 91 11.10 18.33 1.01
N LEU A 92 9.77 18.32 0.88
CA LEU A 92 9.12 18.16 -0.42
C LEU A 92 9.29 19.41 -1.29
N SER A 93 9.17 20.61 -0.70
CA SER A 93 9.35 21.87 -1.45
C SER A 93 10.75 22.01 -2.05
N GLU A 94 11.78 21.48 -1.38
CA GLU A 94 13.16 21.44 -1.89
C GLU A 94 13.32 20.59 -3.17
N THR A 95 12.37 19.68 -3.45
CA THR A 95 12.39 18.82 -4.64
C THR A 95 11.54 19.36 -5.80
N LEU A 96 10.81 20.45 -5.60
CA LEU A 96 9.84 21.01 -6.54
C LEU A 96 10.25 22.42 -6.99
N PRO A 97 9.75 22.89 -8.15
CA PRO A 97 9.89 24.29 -8.54
C PRO A 97 9.29 25.25 -7.51
N GLU A 98 9.85 26.45 -7.39
CA GLU A 98 9.45 27.48 -6.40
C GLU A 98 7.95 27.83 -6.43
N GLN A 99 7.31 27.70 -7.59
CA GLN A 99 5.89 27.98 -7.76
C GLN A 99 4.98 26.93 -7.08
N LEU A 100 5.51 25.75 -6.73
CA LEU A 100 4.78 24.65 -6.09
C LEU A 100 5.15 24.54 -4.60
N CYS A 101 4.78 25.56 -3.83
CA CYS A 101 5.15 25.69 -2.41
C CYS A 101 3.99 25.53 -1.41
N VAL A 102 2.76 25.26 -1.89
CA VAL A 102 1.57 25.05 -1.04
C VAL A 102 1.14 23.58 -1.11
N PHE A 103 1.02 22.94 0.06
CA PHE A 103 0.75 21.50 0.16
C PHE A 103 -0.57 21.22 0.88
N TYR A 104 -1.40 20.38 0.26
CA TYR A 104 -2.57 19.76 0.87
C TYR A 104 -2.37 18.25 0.87
N PHE A 105 -2.15 17.66 2.04
CA PHE A 105 -1.92 16.23 2.18
C PHE A 105 -3.22 15.44 2.24
N LEU A 106 -3.31 14.40 1.41
CA LEU A 106 -4.46 13.48 1.31
C LEU A 106 -3.96 12.04 1.43
N ASN A 107 -4.88 11.10 1.68
CA ASN A 107 -4.58 9.67 1.85
C ASN A 107 -4.71 8.84 0.56
N SER A 108 -5.26 9.40 -0.51
CA SER A 108 -5.44 8.71 -1.80
C SER A 108 -5.59 9.70 -2.96
N GLY A 109 -5.20 9.27 -4.16
CA GLY A 109 -5.22 10.12 -5.35
C GLY A 109 -6.61 10.46 -5.91
N TRP A 110 -7.67 9.78 -5.47
CA TRP A 110 -9.03 10.00 -5.98
C TRP A 110 -9.59 11.38 -5.60
N GLY A 111 -9.17 11.92 -4.44
CA GLY A 111 -9.64 13.20 -3.92
C GLY A 111 -9.20 14.45 -4.71
N ASN A 112 -8.32 14.31 -5.72
CA ASN A 112 -7.75 15.44 -6.45
C ASN A 112 -8.59 15.87 -7.68
N SER A 113 -9.78 15.30 -7.88
CA SER A 113 -10.66 15.59 -9.02
C SER A 113 -11.57 16.81 -8.82
N SER A 114 -11.51 17.47 -7.67
CA SER A 114 -12.37 18.61 -7.33
C SER A 114 -11.67 19.96 -7.52
N SER A 115 -11.24 20.26 -8.75
CA SER A 115 -10.75 21.60 -9.08
C SER A 115 -11.25 22.04 -10.45
N LYS A 116 -12.49 22.55 -10.45
CA LYS A 116 -12.96 23.79 -11.12
C LYS A 116 -14.50 23.84 -11.06
N LYS A 117 -15.03 24.58 -10.09
CA LYS A 117 -16.22 25.40 -10.33
C LYS A 117 -15.79 26.84 -10.03
N GLU A 118 -15.65 27.60 -11.12
CA GLU A 118 -15.39 29.03 -11.13
C GLU A 118 -16.38 29.77 -10.22
N THR A 119 -15.86 30.81 -9.57
CA THR A 119 -16.64 31.92 -9.03
C THR A 119 -16.63 33.03 -10.08
#